data_AF-A0A832MBK3-F1
#
_entry.id   AF-A0A832MBK3-F1
#
_cell.length_a   1.000
_cell.length_b   1.000
_cell.length_c   1.000
_cell.angle_alpha   90.00
_cell.angle_beta   90.00
_cell.angle_gamma   90.00
#
_symmetry.space_group_name_H-M   'P 1'
#
loop_
_entity.id
_entity.type
_entity.pdbx_description
1 polymer ?
#
loop_
_entity_poly.entity_id
_entity_poly.type
_entity_poly.pdbx_seq_one_letter_code
_entity_poly.pdbx_strand_id
1 'polypeptide(L)' 'MEILFCFGILSLIGGVISGAALFFRAVAGKKESAEGPGMGTLWGLFIILTALGIILVASTGSR' A
#
# COMPACT_ATOMS: atom_id res chain seq x y z
N MET A 1 18.10 -9.89 10.78
CA MET A 1 17.32 -8.66 11.06
C MET A 1 17.17 -7.80 9.82
N GLU A 2 18.25 -7.58 9.07
CA GLU A 2 18.23 -6.77 7.84
C GLU A 2 17.24 -7.27 6.77
N ILE A 3 17.06 -8.60 6.63
CA ILE A 3 16.13 -9.18 5.64
C ILE A 3 14.66 -8.78 5.93
N LEU A 4 14.25 -8.76 7.20
CA LEU A 4 12.90 -8.35 7.61
C LEU A 4 12.68 -6.85 7.39
N PHE A 5 13.72 -6.05 7.61
CA PHE A 5 13.68 -4.61 7.35
C PHE A 5 13.54 -4.33 5.85
N CYS A 6 14.30 -5.02 4.99
CA CYS A 6 14.15 -4.95 3.54
C CYS A 6 12.74 -5.36 3.07
N PHE A 7 12.17 -6.42 3.65
CA PHE A 7 10.79 -6.84 3.37
C PHE A 7 9.75 -5.80 3.80
N GLY A 8 9.98 -5.12 4.92
CA GLY A 8 9.14 -4.01 5.39
C GLY A 8 9.18 -2.81 4.45
N ILE A 9 10.37 -2.41 4.00
CA ILE A 9 10.58 -1.34 3.02
C ILE A 9 9.91 -1.69 1.68
N LEU A 10 10.09 -2.91 1.18
CA LEU A 10 9.44 -3.39 -0.05
C LEU A 10 7.92 -3.38 0.05
N SER A 11 7.36 -3.77 1.21
CA SER A 11 5.91 -3.70 1.46
C SER A 11 5.41 -2.25 1.48
N LEU A 12 6.16 -1.33 2.08
CA LEU A 12 5.83 0.11 2.06
C LEU A 12 5.87 0.68 0.64
N ILE A 13 6.86 0.31 -0.17
CA ILE A 13 6.94 0.72 -1.58
C ILE A 13 5.73 0.20 -2.36
N GLY A 14 5.33 -1.07 -2.14
CA GLY A 14 4.12 -1.64 -2.71
C GLY A 14 2.85 -0.88 -2.30
N GLY A 15 2.76 -0.47 -1.02
CA GLY A 15 1.72 0.42 -0.52
C GLY A 15 1.72 1.77 -1.24
N VAL A 16 2.87 2.44 -1.36
CA VAL A 16 2.97 3.74 -2.06
C VAL A 16 2.55 3.63 -3.53
N ILE A 17 2.94 2.56 -4.24
CA ILE A 17 2.54 2.34 -5.63
C ILE A 17 1.02 2.13 -5.74
N SER A 18 0.45 1.33 -4.84
CA SER A 18 -1.01 1.10 -4.78
C SER A 18 -1.78 2.39 -4.46
N GLY A 19 -1.27 3.20 -3.52
CA GLY A 19 -1.82 4.50 -3.16
C GLY A 19 -1.68 5.53 -4.28
N ALA A 20 -0.57 5.54 -5.00
CA ALA A 20 -0.37 6.38 -6.18
C ALA A 20 -1.34 5.99 -7.30
N ALA A 21 -1.58 4.70 -7.53
CA ALA A 21 -2.59 4.24 -8.49
C ALA A 21 -4.00 4.71 -8.11
N LEU A 22 -4.36 4.64 -6.83
CA LEU A 22 -5.64 5.18 -6.31
C LEU A 22 -5.72 6.71 -6.48
N PHE A 23 -4.62 7.43 -6.20
CA PHE A 23 -4.54 8.88 -6.34
C PHE A 23 -4.66 9.32 -7.80
N PHE A 24 -3.92 8.69 -8.72
CA PHE A 24 -4.05 8.95 -10.16
C PHE A 24 -5.46 8.65 -10.65
N ARG A 25 -6.11 7.60 -10.16
CA ARG A 25 -7.47 7.25 -10.54
C ARG A 25 -8.51 8.23 -9.99
N ALA A 26 -8.28 8.79 -8.80
CA ALA A 26 -9.10 9.85 -8.20
C ALA A 26 -8.91 11.20 -8.90
N VAL A 27 -7.67 11.60 -9.19
CA VAL A 27 -7.32 12.86 -9.85
C VAL A 27 -7.66 12.86 -11.34
N ALA A 28 -7.47 11.72 -12.03
CA ALA A 28 -7.83 11.59 -13.45
C ALA A 28 -9.35 11.66 -13.69
N GLY A 29 -10.17 11.78 -12.64
CA GLY A 29 -11.57 12.18 -12.78
C GLY A 29 -12.41 11.23 -13.66
N LYS A 30 -12.01 9.97 -13.82
CA LYS A 30 -12.83 8.96 -14.49
C LYS A 30 -14.02 8.63 -13.59
N LYS A 31 -15.09 9.41 -13.76
CA LYS A 31 -16.40 9.35 -13.11
C LYS A 31 -17.11 7.98 -13.18
N GLU A 32 -16.52 6.98 -13.82
CA GLU A 32 -17.22 5.73 -14.15
C GLU A 32 -17.21 4.67 -13.04
N SER A 33 -16.53 4.87 -11.92
CA SER A 33 -16.59 3.84 -10.86
C SER A 33 -16.10 4.33 -9.52
N ALA A 34 -16.98 4.98 -8.78
CA ALA A 34 -16.92 4.94 -7.33
C ALA A 34 -17.04 3.49 -6.77
N GLU A 35 -17.46 2.51 -7.59
CA GLU A 35 -17.77 1.13 -7.16
C GLU A 35 -17.37 0.06 -8.20
N GLY A 36 -16.35 0.31 -9.02
CA GLY A 36 -15.89 -0.68 -10.00
C GLY A 36 -15.20 -1.86 -9.33
N PRO A 37 -15.28 -3.09 -9.87
CA PRO A 37 -14.81 -4.34 -9.25
C PRO A 37 -13.30 -4.41 -8.92
N GLY A 38 -12.53 -3.35 -9.15
CA GLY A 38 -11.12 -3.22 -8.76
C GLY A 38 -10.82 -2.14 -7.72
N MET A 39 -11.78 -1.29 -7.33
CA MET A 39 -11.53 -0.18 -6.40
C MET A 39 -11.34 -0.69 -4.96
N GLY A 40 -12.20 -1.60 -4.52
CA GLY A 40 -12.08 -2.25 -3.20
C GLY A 40 -10.80 -3.08 -3.07
N THR A 41 -10.40 -3.78 -4.12
CA THR A 41 -9.14 -4.55 -4.14
C THR A 41 -7.91 -3.63 -4.04
N LEU A 42 -7.89 -2.49 -4.74
CA LEU A 42 -6.78 -1.53 -4.64
C LEU A 42 -6.70 -0.88 -3.26
N TRP A 43 -7.83 -0.49 -2.68
CA TRP A 43 -7.88 0.01 -1.30
C TRP A 43 -7.47 -1.05 -0.28
N GLY A 44 -7.93 -2.29 -0.44
CA GLY A 44 -7.53 -3.42 0.39
C GLY A 44 -6.03 -3.71 0.30
N LEU A 45 -5.47 -3.75 -0.92
CA LEU A 45 -4.03 -3.93 -1.12
C LEU A 45 -3.22 -2.81 -0.46
N PHE A 46 -3.67 -1.56 -0.64
CA PHE A 46 -3.03 -0.39 -0.04
C PHE A 46 -2.95 -0.50 1.48
N ILE A 47 -4.09 -0.80 2.13
CA ILE A 47 -4.17 -0.92 3.59
C ILE A 47 -3.31 -2.09 4.08
N ILE A 48 -3.41 -3.27 3.46
CA ILE A 48 -2.69 -4.47 3.87
C ILE A 48 -1.18 -4.29 3.73
N LEU A 49 -0.70 -3.80 2.58
CA LEU A 49 0.73 -3.56 2.33
C LEU A 49 1.30 -2.49 3.26
N THR A 50 0.55 -1.43 3.50
CA THR A 50 0.98 -0.35 4.41
C THR A 50 1.02 -0.82 5.85
N ALA A 51 -0.01 -1.53 6.32
CA ALA A 51 -0.05 -2.06 7.69
C ALA A 51 1.07 -3.08 7.94
N LEU A 52 1.26 -4.05 7.03
CA LEU A 52 2.37 -5.02 7.11
C LEU A 52 3.73 -4.34 7.08
N GLY A 53 3.93 -3.37 6.19
CA GLY A 53 5.16 -2.60 6.10
C GLY A 53 5.50 -1.87 7.40
N ILE A 54 4.52 -1.18 8.00
CA ILE A 54 4.69 -0.47 9.28
C ILE A 54 5.02 -1.46 10.41
N ILE A 55 4.29 -2.57 10.52
CA ILE A 55 4.51 -3.58 11.57
C ILE A 55 5.90 -4.21 11.46
N LEU A 56 6.33 -4.56 10.23
CA LEU A 56 7.64 -5.16 9.99
C LEU A 56 8.77 -4.17 10.30
N VAL A 57 8.65 -2.91 9.88
CA VAL A 57 9.65 -1.87 10.17
C VAL A 57 9.68 -1.53 11.67
N ALA A 58 8.53 -1.37 12.32
CA ALA A 58 8.45 -1.08 13.75
C ALA A 58 9.02 -2.22 14.61
N SER A 59 8.75 -3.48 14.23
CA SER A 59 9.32 -4.65 14.94
C SER A 59 10.81 -4.83 14.70
N THR A 60 11.37 -4.35 13.58
CA THR A 60 12.82 -4.39 13.33
C THR A 60 13.59 -3.20 13.94
N GLY A 61 12.96 -2.03 14.09
CA GLY A 61 13.56 -0.85 14.71
C GLY A 61 13.60 -0.87 16.25
N SER A 62 12.97 -1.88 16.89
CA SER A 62 12.92 -2.02 18.36
C SER A 62 14.13 -2.75 18.97
N ARG A 63 15.31 -2.72 18.32
CA ARG A 63 16.55 -3.33 18.83
C ARG A 63 17.67 -2.32 18.91
#